data_AF-A0A3D1CU02-F1
#
_entry.id   AF-A0A3D1CU02-F1
#
_cell.length_a   1.000
_cell.length_b   1.000
_cell.length_c   1.000
_cell.angle_alpha   90.00
_cell.angle_beta   90.00
_cell.angle_gamma   90.00
#
_symmetry.space_group_name_H-M   'P 1'
#
loop_
_entity.id
_entity.type
_entity.pdbx_description
1 polymer ?
#
loop_
_entity_poly.entity_id
_entity_poly.type
_entity_poly.pdbx_seq_one_letter_code
_entity_poly.pdbx_strand_id
1 'polypeptide(L)' 'MQTKLTPKIQAEIKAYKRLLRKANISFETMIVFGSQVKGTAKPYSDIDLC' A
#
# COMPACT_ATOMS: atom_id res chain seq x y z
N MET A 1 -9.73 2.30 15.70
CA MET A 1 -9.95 3.32 14.65
C MET A 1 -9.21 2.88 13.40
N GLN A 2 -9.86 2.88 12.24
CA GLN A 2 -9.18 2.62 10.96
C GLN A 2 -8.45 3.91 10.57
N THR A 3 -7.12 3.90 10.69
CA THR A 3 -6.32 5.11 10.46
C THR A 3 -6.22 5.36 8.96
N LYS A 4 -6.55 6.58 8.53
CA LYS A 4 -6.46 6.98 7.12
C LYS A 4 -4.99 6.98 6.69
N LEU A 5 -4.67 6.24 5.62
CA LEU A 5 -3.32 6.25 5.02
C LEU A 5 -2.91 7.67 4.64
N THR A 6 -1.63 7.98 4.83
CA THR A 6 -1.09 9.29 4.45
C THR A 6 -1.09 9.46 2.92
N PRO A 7 -1.15 10.69 2.38
CA PRO A 7 -1.09 10.93 0.94
C PRO A 7 0.16 10.33 0.27
N LYS A 8 1.30 10.33 0.98
CA LYS A 8 2.55 9.74 0.48
C LYS A 8 2.41 8.22 0.27
N ILE A 9 1.92 7.49 1.28
CA ILE A 9 1.74 6.04 1.20
C ILE A 9 0.72 5.69 0.10
N GLN A 10 -0.36 6.46 -0.03
CA GLN A 10 -1.32 6.30 -1.13
C GLN A 10 -0.69 6.48 -2.51
N ALA A 11 0.24 7.43 -2.67
CA ALA A 11 0.94 7.66 -3.93
C ALA A 11 1.88 6.50 -4.27
N GLU A 12 2.60 5.96 -3.29
CA GLU A 12 3.50 4.81 -3.45
C GLU A 12 2.73 3.55 -3.84
N ILE A 13 1.60 3.26 -3.19
CA ILE A 13 0.72 2.12 -3.56
C ILE A 13 0.21 2.27 -4.99
N LYS A 14 -0.22 3.49 -5.39
CA LYS A 14 -0.65 3.76 -6.77
C LYS A 14 0.49 3.56 -7.78
N ALA A 15 1.73 3.90 -7.41
CA ALA A 15 2.89 3.68 -8.26
C ALA A 15 3.18 2.18 -8.43
N TYR A 16 3.14 1.42 -7.33
CA TYR A 16 3.34 -0.03 -7.37
C TYR A 16 2.24 -0.74 -8.17
N LYS A 17 0.97 -0.34 -8.00
CA LYS A 17 -0.16 -0.81 -8.81
C LYS A 17 0.08 -0.63 -10.32
N ARG A 18 0.66 0.51 -10.73
CA ARG A 18 1.02 0.74 -12.13
C ARG A 18 2.15 -0.18 -12.60
N LEU A 19 3.13 -0.47 -11.76
CA LEU A 19 4.22 -1.40 -12.07
C LEU A 19 3.70 -2.82 -12.29
N LEU A 20 2.86 -3.33 -11.40
CA LEU A 20 2.26 -4.66 -11.55
C LEU A 20 1.46 -4.79 -12.85
N ARG A 21 0.66 -3.77 -13.19
CA ARG A 21 -0.07 -3.72 -14.47
C ARG A 21 0.87 -3.73 -15.68
N LYS A 22 1.96 -2.96 -15.64
CA LYS A 22 2.97 -2.97 -16.72
C LYS A 22 3.68 -4.30 -16.86
N ALA A 23 3.85 -5.04 -15.76
CA ALA A 23 4.40 -6.38 -15.74
C ALA A 23 3.37 -7.47 -16.15
N ASN A 24 2.16 -7.09 -16.58
CA ASN A 24 1.04 -7.99 -16.88
C ASN A 24 0.65 -8.91 -15.71
N ILE A 25 0.86 -8.47 -14.48
CA ILE A 25 0.39 -9.16 -13.28
C ILE A 25 -1.05 -8.75 -13.04
N SER A 26 -1.98 -9.70 -13.22
CA SER A 26 -3.40 -9.50 -12.99
C SER A 26 -3.74 -9.65 -11.51
N PHE A 27 -4.59 -8.76 -11.00
CA PHE A 27 -5.17 -8.84 -9.67
C PHE A 27 -6.55 -8.16 -9.70
N GLU A 28 -7.50 -8.74 -8.99
CA GLU A 28 -8.85 -8.16 -8.87
C GLU A 28 -8.87 -7.03 -7.84
N THR A 29 -8.27 -7.30 -6.68
CA THR A 29 -8.22 -6.40 -5.54
C THR A 29 -6.78 -6.28 -5.04
N MET A 30 -6.46 -5.14 -4.42
CA MET A 30 -5.19 -4.91 -3.73
C MET A 30 -5.51 -4.32 -2.36
N ILE A 31 -5.12 -5.03 -1.31
CA ILE A 31 -5.44 -4.71 0.07
C ILE A 31 -4.15 -4.26 0.78
N VAL A 32 -4.21 -3.09 1.42
CA VAL A 32 -3.14 -2.63 2.31
C VAL A 32 -3.43 -3.15 3.70
N PHE A 33 -2.42 -3.69 4.38
CA PHE A 33 -2.55 -4.15 5.76
C PHE A 33 -1.31 -3.78 6.58
N GLY A 34 -1.15 -4.40 7.75
CA GLY A 34 0.05 -4.21 8.57
C GLY A 34 0.10 -2.87 9.31
N SER A 35 1.32 -2.41 9.61
CA SER A 35 1.55 -1.27 10.51
C SER A 35 1.02 0.06 9.96
N GLN A 36 0.96 0.22 8.64
CA GLN A 36 0.45 1.44 7.98
C GLN A 36 -1.03 1.65 8.30
N VAL A 37 -1.84 0.60 8.25
CA VAL A 37 -3.28 0.67 8.54
C VAL A 37 -3.52 0.75 10.05
N LYS A 38 -2.68 0.11 10.86
CA LYS A 38 -2.76 0.15 12.33
C LYS A 38 -2.36 1.50 12.93
N GLY A 39 -1.75 2.39 12.15
CA GLY A 39 -1.24 3.68 12.64
C GLY A 39 0.01 3.56 13.53
N THR A 40 0.70 2.42 13.47
CA THR A 40 1.92 2.14 14.25
C THR A 40 3.18 2.07 13.38
N ALA A 41 3.08 2.49 12.12
CA ALA A 41 4.20 2.51 11.18
C ALA A 41 5.27 3.53 11.62
N LYS A 42 6.52 3.14 11.45
CA LYS A 42 7.72 3.97 11.67
C LYS A 42 8.24 4.47 10.32
N PRO A 43 9.18 5.44 10.28
CA PRO A 43 9.73 5.95 9.03
C PRO A 43 10.39 4.88 8.13
N TYR A 44 10.80 3.76 8.72
CA TYR A 44 11.40 2.61 8.03
C TYR A 44 10.45 1.42 7.88
N SER A 45 9.17 1.56 8.28
CA SER A 45 8.20 0.48 8.12
C SER A 45 7.84 0.29 6.67
N ASP A 46 7.70 -0.98 6.29
CA ASP A 46 7.26 -1.36 4.96
C ASP A 46 5.79 -1.00 4.70
N ILE A 47 5.37 -1.21 3.46
CA ILE A 47 3.98 -1.14 3.01
C ILE A 47 3.56 -2.55 2.61
N ASP A 48 2.77 -3.20 3.48
CA ASP A 48 2.29 -4.56 3.24
C ASP A 48 1.07 -4.56 2.30
N LEU A 49 1.16 -5.32 1.20
CA LEU A 49 0.12 -5.45 0.17
C LEU A 49 -0.20 -6.93 -0.11
N CYS A 50 -1.49 -7.23 -0.30
CA CYS A 50 -2.01 -8.52 -0.77
C CYS A 50 -2.93 -8.31 -1.98
#